data_AF-A0A6B0SBN6-F1
#
_entry.id   AF-A0A6B0SBN6-F1
#
_cell.length_a   1.000
_cell.length_b   1.000
_cell.length_c   1.000
_cell.angle_alpha   90.00
_cell.angle_beta   90.00
_cell.angle_gamma   90.00
#
_symmetry.space_group_name_H-M   'P 1'
#
loop_
_entity.id
_entity.type
_entity.pdbx_description
1 polymer ?
#
loop_
_entity_poly.entity_id
_entity_poly.type
_entity_poly.pdbx_seq_one_letter_code
_entity_poly.pdbx_strand_id
1 'polypeptide(L)'
;MASCIQWIDQTKGIFQFVSKNKEKLAQLWGKRKGNQKTMTYQKMARALRNYGRTGEIIKIRRKLTYQFSEAVLQRLSAPYFLEKEIFYSQYIQPDQGYLSLNNWNANYNYTYANYHELSHPDC
;
A
#
# COMPACT_ATOMS: atom_id res chain seq x y z
N MET A 1 1.86 10.17 22.02
CA MET A 1 1.43 10.12 20.61
C MET A 1 -0.05 9.78 20.53
N ALA A 2 -0.87 10.56 19.83
CA ALA A 2 -2.29 10.21 19.67
C ALA A 2 -2.45 9.17 18.54
N SER A 3 -3.06 8.02 18.84
CA SER A 3 -3.31 6.96 17.85
C SER A 3 -4.23 7.47 16.74
N CYS A 4 -3.82 7.29 15.48
CA CYS A 4 -4.60 7.72 14.31
C CYS A 4 -5.32 6.56 13.62
N ILE A 5 -4.86 5.34 13.84
CA ILE A 5 -5.36 4.08 13.30
C ILE A 5 -5.17 3.00 14.38
N GLN A 6 -6.05 2.00 14.41
CA GLN A 6 -6.00 0.91 15.38
C GLN A 6 -6.53 -0.38 14.76
N TRP A 7 -6.00 -1.52 15.22
CA TRP A 7 -6.57 -2.83 14.92
C TRP A 7 -7.88 -3.00 15.70
N ILE A 8 -8.91 -3.50 15.01
CA ILE A 8 -10.12 -4.03 15.63
C ILE A 8 -9.99 -5.56 15.77
N ASP A 9 -9.43 -6.19 14.73
CA ASP A 9 -9.08 -7.60 14.71
C ASP A 9 -7.84 -7.75 13.82
N GLN A 10 -6.67 -7.93 14.43
CA GLN A 10 -5.41 -8.04 13.70
C GLN A 10 -5.35 -9.33 12.87
N THR A 11 -5.91 -10.42 13.38
CA THR A 11 -5.90 -11.73 12.71
C THR A 11 -6.69 -11.69 11.40
N LYS A 12 -7.81 -10.97 11.38
CA LYS A 12 -8.64 -10.78 10.17
C LYS A 12 -8.23 -9.56 9.34
N GLY A 13 -7.18 -8.83 9.75
CA GLY A 13 -6.75 -7.61 9.08
C GLY A 13 -7.75 -6.45 9.16
N ILE A 14 -8.64 -6.42 10.16
CA ILE A 14 -9.66 -5.37 10.33
C ILE A 14 -9.09 -4.22 11.14
N PHE A 15 -9.05 -3.04 10.56
CA PHE A 15 -8.57 -1.82 11.20
C PHE A 15 -9.57 -0.68 11.10
N GLN A 16 -9.40 0.32 11.96
CA GLN A 16 -10.23 1.51 12.01
C GLN A 16 -9.41 2.78 12.14
N PHE A 17 -9.80 3.82 11.41
CA PHE A 17 -9.27 5.17 11.63
C PHE A 17 -9.91 5.80 12.88
N VAL A 18 -9.08 6.37 13.75
CA VAL A 18 -9.56 7.07 14.94
C VAL A 18 -10.22 8.39 14.52
N SER A 19 -11.52 8.54 14.80
CA SER A 19 -12.34 9.65 14.26
C SER A 19 -11.76 11.04 14.53
N LYS A 20 -11.18 11.24 15.72
CA LYS A 20 -10.55 12.52 16.15
C LYS A 20 -9.28 12.84 15.35
N ASN A 21 -8.52 11.81 14.95
CA ASN A 21 -7.18 11.97 14.38
C ASN A 21 -7.06 11.54 12.90
N LYS A 22 -8.17 11.13 12.27
CA LYS A 22 -8.19 10.63 10.89
C LYS A 22 -7.65 11.63 9.86
N GLU A 23 -7.84 12.94 10.09
CA GLU A 23 -7.30 13.98 9.20
C GLU A 23 -5.79 14.08 9.31
N LYS A 24 -5.24 13.94 10.51
CA LYS A 24 -3.78 13.98 10.73
C LYS A 24 -3.08 12.86 9.97
N LEU A 25 -3.63 11.64 10.01
CA LEU A 25 -3.09 10.53 9.22
C LEU A 25 -3.18 10.80 7.72
N ALA A 26 -4.30 11.33 7.23
CA ALA A 26 -4.45 11.66 5.82
C ALA A 26 -3.44 12.73 5.38
N GLN A 27 -3.21 13.76 6.19
CA GLN A 27 -2.21 14.79 5.94
C GLN A 27 -0.78 14.21 5.90
N LEU A 28 -0.43 13.36 6.87
CA LEU A 28 0.86 12.66 6.91
C LEU A 28 1.06 11.78 5.67
N TRP A 29 0.02 11.07 5.24
CA TRP A 29 0.04 10.29 4.00
C TRP A 29 0.29 11.18 2.78
N GLY A 30 -0.41 12.32 2.67
CA GLY A 30 -0.21 13.28 1.59
C GLY A 30 1.20 13.87 1.55
N LYS A 31 1.74 14.24 2.72
CA LYS A 31 3.12 14.72 2.87
C LYS A 31 4.12 13.66 2.41
N ARG A 32 3.94 12.40 2.84
CA ARG A 32 4.84 11.30 2.43
C ARG A 32 4.76 10.98 0.94
N LYS A 33 3.61 11.19 0.30
CA LYS A 33 3.44 11.00 -1.16
C LYS A 33 3.86 12.23 -1.98
N GLY A 34 4.29 13.34 -1.36
CA GLY A 34 4.68 14.56 -2.06
C GLY A 34 3.50 15.26 -2.77
N ASN A 35 2.27 15.10 -2.25
CA ASN A 35 1.10 15.71 -2.89
C ASN A 35 1.18 17.24 -2.80
N GLN A 36 1.05 17.92 -3.95
CA GLN A 36 1.01 19.38 -4.02
C GLN A 36 -0.15 19.98 -3.21
N LYS A 37 -1.28 19.27 -3.13
CA LYS A 37 -2.46 19.68 -2.36
C LYS A 37 -2.61 18.82 -1.11
N THR A 38 -3.08 19.46 -0.03
CA THR A 38 -3.36 18.77 1.24
C THR A 38 -4.29 17.57 1.02
N MET A 39 -3.82 16.41 1.49
CA MET A 39 -4.61 15.19 1.55
C MET A 39 -5.56 15.26 2.73
N THR A 40 -6.84 15.01 2.47
CA THR A 40 -7.90 14.94 3.49
C THR A 40 -8.37 13.51 3.64
N TYR A 41 -8.96 13.17 4.78
CA TYR A 41 -9.53 11.83 4.98
C TYR A 41 -10.56 11.49 3.91
N GLN A 42 -11.37 12.45 3.46
CA GLN A 42 -12.35 12.22 2.38
C GLN A 42 -11.69 11.78 1.07
N LYS A 43 -10.60 12.44 0.66
CA LYS A 43 -9.84 12.08 -0.56
C LYS A 43 -9.15 10.73 -0.39
N MET A 44 -8.52 10.50 0.75
CA MET A 44 -7.90 9.21 1.07
C MET A 44 -8.93 8.08 1.10
N ALA A 45 -10.09 8.29 1.71
CA ALA A 45 -11.19 7.32 1.73
C ALA A 45 -11.72 7.03 0.33
N ARG A 46 -11.71 8.02 -0.58
CA ARG A 46 -12.01 7.79 -2.00
C ARG A 46 -10.97 6.88 -2.64
N ALA A 47 -9.68 7.11 -2.40
CA ALA A 47 -8.62 6.24 -2.89
C ALA A 47 -8.74 4.81 -2.32
N LEU A 48 -9.02 4.67 -1.02
CA LEU A 48 -9.22 3.36 -0.39
C LEU A 48 -10.36 2.56 -1.02
N ARG A 49 -11.45 3.23 -1.43
CA ARG A 49 -12.56 2.55 -2.12
C ARG A 49 -12.17 2.00 -3.49
N ASN A 50 -11.13 2.52 -4.14
CA ASN A 50 -10.69 1.99 -5.44
C ASN A 50 -10.14 0.56 -5.30
N TYR A 51 -9.54 0.20 -4.16
CA TYR A 51 -9.09 -1.16 -3.88
C TYR A 51 -10.24 -2.17 -3.69
N GLY A 52 -11.48 -1.70 -3.57
CA GLY A 52 -12.64 -2.60 -3.60
C GLY A 52 -12.72 -3.41 -4.90
N ARG A 53 -12.13 -2.92 -6.00
CA ARG A 53 -12.03 -3.66 -7.27
C ARG A 53 -10.95 -4.74 -7.27
N THR A 54 -9.79 -4.45 -6.66
CA THR A 54 -8.68 -5.41 -6.57
C THR A 54 -8.86 -6.39 -5.42
N GLY A 55 -9.74 -6.08 -4.46
CA GLY A 55 -9.98 -6.87 -3.27
C GLY A 55 -8.92 -6.69 -2.19
N GLU A 56 -7.89 -5.86 -2.39
CA GLU A 56 -6.79 -5.70 -1.42
C GLU A 56 -7.23 -5.01 -0.13
N ILE A 57 -8.14 -4.03 -0.26
CA ILE A 57 -8.75 -3.35 0.88
C ILE A 57 -10.26 -3.30 0.68
N ILE A 58 -10.99 -3.85 1.65
CA ILE A 58 -12.44 -3.97 1.62
C ILE A 58 -13.06 -3.00 2.62
N LYS A 59 -14.11 -2.28 2.21
CA LYS A 59 -14.87 -1.42 3.11
C LYS A 59 -15.86 -2.26 3.92
N ILE A 60 -15.70 -2.30 5.24
CA ILE A 60 -16.67 -2.91 6.16
C ILE A 60 -17.85 -1.97 6.38
N ARG A 61 -19.08 -2.46 6.53
CA ARG A 61 -20.27 -1.63 6.87
C ARG A 61 -20.26 -1.15 8.33
N ARG A 62 -19.16 -0.50 8.73
CA ARG A 62 -18.90 0.12 10.04
C ARG A 62 -18.12 1.43 9.84
N LYS A 63 -18.34 2.39 10.74
CA LYS A 63 -17.73 3.73 10.67
C LYS A 63 -16.20 3.63 10.67
N LEU A 64 -15.58 4.21 9.64
CA LEU A 64 -14.12 4.32 9.47
C LEU A 64 -13.35 2.99 9.47
N THR A 65 -14.06 1.88 9.27
CA THR A 65 -13.49 0.52 9.34
C THR A 65 -13.25 -0.04 7.95
N TYR A 66 -12.09 -0.67 7.79
CA TYR A 66 -11.63 -1.33 6.58
C TYR A 66 -10.96 -2.65 6.95
N GLN A 67 -10.80 -3.52 5.96
CA GLN A 67 -10.18 -4.82 6.12
C GLN A 67 -9.16 -5.03 5.01
N PHE A 68 -7.95 -5.48 5.35
CA PHE A 68 -7.02 -6.05 4.39
C PHE A 68 -7.45 -7.46 4.00
N SER A 69 -7.31 -7.84 2.73
CA SER A 69 -7.55 -9.23 2.35
C SER A 69 -6.48 -10.17 2.91
N GLU A 70 -6.85 -11.43 3.05
CA GLU A 70 -5.96 -12.50 3.49
C GLU A 70 -4.69 -12.56 2.63
N ALA A 71 -4.82 -12.40 1.30
CA ALA A 71 -3.69 -12.35 0.39
C ALA A 71 -2.70 -11.20 0.69
N VAL A 72 -3.20 -10.03 1.11
CA VAL A 72 -2.34 -8.91 1.55
C VAL A 72 -1.65 -9.27 2.86
N LEU A 73 -2.37 -9.84 3.82
CA LEU A 73 -1.80 -10.23 5.11
C LEU A 73 -0.69 -11.28 4.94
N GLN A 74 -0.92 -12.32 4.13
CA GLN A 74 0.05 -13.38 3.84
C GLN A 74 1.30 -12.85 3.13
N ARG A 75 1.14 -11.96 2.15
CA ARG A 75 2.28 -11.30 1.47
C ARG A 75 3.15 -10.50 2.45
N LEU A 76 2.54 -9.89 3.46
CA LEU A 76 3.23 -9.07 4.47
C LEU A 76 3.78 -9.89 5.63
N SER A 77 3.23 -11.08 5.91
CA SER A 77 3.68 -11.95 7.00
C SER A 77 4.78 -12.92 6.60
N ALA A 78 5.00 -13.15 5.31
CA ALA A 78 6.01 -14.09 4.83
C ALA A 78 7.45 -13.53 5.06
N PRO A 79 8.35 -14.29 5.73
CA PRO A 79 9.79 -13.99 5.74
C PRO A 79 10.48 -14.17 4.37
N TYR A 80 9.75 -14.53 3.31
CA TYR A 80 10.33 -15.15 2.10
C TYR A 80 10.38 -14.24 0.87
N PHE A 81 10.20 -12.92 1.02
CA PHE A 81 10.22 -12.01 -0.14
C PHE A 81 11.64 -11.78 -0.72
N LEU A 82 12.68 -12.42 -0.20
CA LEU A 82 14.07 -12.20 -0.64
C LEU A 82 14.66 -13.32 -1.54
N GLU A 83 14.00 -14.47 -1.70
CA GLU A 83 14.59 -15.59 -2.45
C GLU A 83 13.86 -15.96 -3.75
N LYS A 84 12.55 -15.67 -3.88
CA LYS A 84 11.78 -16.13 -5.05
C LYS A 84 11.81 -15.21 -6.27
N GLU A 85 12.24 -13.95 -6.13
CA GLU A 85 12.34 -13.02 -7.26
C GLU A 85 13.60 -13.25 -8.12
N ILE A 86 14.61 -14.02 -7.65
CA ILE A 86 15.78 -14.36 -8.48
C ILE A 86 15.50 -15.60 -9.36
N PHE A 87 14.73 -16.57 -8.88
CA PHE A 87 14.51 -17.84 -9.59
C PHE A 87 13.34 -17.84 -10.58
N TYR A 88 12.30 -17.03 -10.36
CA TYR A 88 11.17 -16.96 -11.31
C TYR A 88 11.46 -16.11 -12.55
N SER A 89 12.50 -15.26 -12.54
CA SER A 89 12.88 -14.47 -13.72
C SER A 89 13.61 -15.29 -14.78
N GLN A 90 14.19 -16.44 -14.44
CA GLN A 90 15.06 -17.21 -15.36
C GLN A 90 14.36 -18.40 -16.02
N TYR A 91 13.11 -18.68 -15.66
CA TYR A 91 12.25 -19.66 -16.29
C TYR A 91 10.88 -19.02 -16.55
N ILE A 92 10.69 -18.40 -17.71
CA ILE A 92 9.49 -18.43 -18.59
C ILE A 92 9.72 -17.34 -19.66
N GLN A 93 10.11 -17.75 -20.87
CA GLN A 93 9.46 -17.44 -22.14
C GLN A 93 9.86 -18.57 -23.11
N PRO A 94 8.95 -19.20 -23.89
CA PRO A 94 7.88 -18.53 -24.62
C PRO A 94 6.51 -19.24 -24.52
N ASP A 95 5.41 -18.48 -24.51
CA ASP A 95 4.35 -18.48 -25.53
C ASP A 95 3.08 -17.80 -24.95
N GLN A 96 2.24 -17.32 -25.86
CA GLN A 96 1.41 -16.13 -25.80
C GLN A 96 0.25 -16.13 -24.77
N GLY A 97 0.09 -14.98 -24.11
CA GLY A 97 -1.21 -14.30 -24.10
C GLY A 97 -2.03 -14.30 -22.81
N TYR A 98 -1.61 -13.56 -21.77
CA TYR A 98 -2.55 -12.84 -20.90
C TYR A 98 -1.92 -11.53 -20.39
N LEU A 99 -2.35 -10.42 -20.96
CA LEU A 99 -2.04 -9.06 -20.52
C LEU A 99 -2.65 -8.79 -19.14
N SER A 100 -1.85 -8.83 -18.07
CA SER A 100 -2.07 -7.96 -16.90
C SER A 100 -0.86 -7.96 -15.94
N LEU A 101 0.30 -7.50 -16.40
CA LEU A 101 1.39 -7.16 -15.49
C LEU A 101 1.12 -5.77 -14.90
N ASN A 102 0.79 -5.74 -13.61
CA ASN A 102 0.32 -4.57 -12.89
C ASN A 102 1.34 -3.41 -12.93
N ASN A 103 0.88 -2.27 -13.47
CA ASN A 103 1.52 -0.93 -13.50
C ASN A 103 1.97 -0.38 -12.12
N TRP A 104 1.71 -1.10 -11.03
CA TRP A 104 2.03 -0.70 -9.66
C TRP A 104 3.49 -0.99 -9.27
N ASN A 105 4.11 -2.07 -9.77
CA ASN A 105 5.50 -2.40 -9.46
C ASN A 105 6.49 -1.42 -10.09
N ALA A 106 6.20 -0.92 -11.30
CA ALA A 106 7.03 0.07 -11.97
C ALA A 106 7.11 1.40 -11.19
N ASN A 107 5.99 1.83 -10.59
CA ASN A 107 5.94 3.10 -9.86
C ASN A 107 6.65 3.01 -8.50
N TYR A 108 6.59 1.85 -7.83
CA TYR A 108 7.32 1.62 -6.59
C TYR A 108 8.84 1.59 -6.82
N ASN A 109 9.29 0.92 -7.88
CA ASN A 109 10.71 0.85 -8.21
C ASN A 109 11.27 2.20 -8.70
N TYR A 110 10.52 2.96 -9.51
CA TYR A 110 10.96 4.27 -9.98
C TYR A 110 11.07 5.30 -8.83
N THR A 111 10.14 5.25 -7.88
CA THR A 111 10.20 6.13 -6.70
C THR A 111 11.31 5.71 -5.74
N TYR A 112 11.53 4.41 -5.50
CA TYR A 112 12.61 3.92 -4.64
C TYR A 112 14.01 4.21 -5.21
N ALA A 113 14.21 4.05 -6.53
CA ALA A 113 15.47 4.37 -7.19
C ALA A 113 15.84 5.86 -7.08
N ASN A 114 14.87 6.76 -7.22
CA ASN A 114 15.09 8.21 -7.12
C ASN A 114 15.48 8.69 -5.71
N TYR A 115 15.09 7.96 -4.65
CA TYR A 115 15.53 8.28 -3.28
C TYR A 115 16.98 7.88 -3.01
N HIS A 116 17.53 6.92 -3.76
CA HIS A 116 18.86 6.38 -3.51
C HIS A 116 19.98 7.09 -4.28
N GLU A 117 19.64 7.93 -5.28
CA GLU A 117 20.61 8.72 -6.07
C GLU A 117 20.98 10.09 -5.47
N LEU A 118 20.31 10.56 -4.41
CA LEU A 118 20.57 11.90 -3.82
C LEU A 118 21.35 11.87 -2.49
N SER A 119 21.94 10.74 -2.13
CA SER A 119 22.73 10.59 -0.90
C SER A 119 24.16 10.12 -1.16
N HIS A 120 24.86 10.77 -2.07
CA HIS A 120 26.32 10.79 -2.10
C HIS A 120 26.78 12.25 -2.10
N PRO A 121 27.39 12.75 -1.00
CA PRO A 121 28.20 13.94 -1.06
C PRO A 121 29.58 13.52 -1.60
N ASP A 122 29.85 13.82 -2.86
CA ASP A 122 31.24 13.84 -3.34
C ASP A 122 31.91 15.13 -2.85
N CYS A 123 33.08 14.97 -2.26
CA CYS A 123 34.04 16.03 -1.95
C CYS A 123 34.51 16.77 -3.21
#